data_AF-A0A173TI45-F1
#
_entry.id   AF-A0A173TI45-F1
#
_cell.length_a   1.000
_cell.length_b   1.000
_cell.length_c   1.000
_cell.angle_alpha   90.00
_cell.angle_beta   90.00
_cell.angle_gamma   90.00
#
_symmetry.space_group_name_H-M   'P 1'
#
loop_
_entity.id
_entity.type
_entity.pdbx_description
1 polymer ?
#
loop_
_entity_poly.entity_id
_entity_poly.type
_entity_poly.pdbx_seq_one_letter_code
_entity_poly.pdbx_strand_id
1 'polypeptide(L)'
;MSYVLTKKGEQRIREFIKKCEEKRELILENGIDTANVEIVNEGDINIDLFFNNSPSKGENFQHAYPVTDHFAQDLVLEYEVDFFDSEKEEYANSILNVVEEFLNEKECEIPWQQSDGDCKVKKQELIERLRKFL
;
A
#
# COMPACT_ATOMS: atom_id res chain seq x y z
N MET A 1 -14.90 2.67 -9.57
CA MET A 1 -13.78 2.94 -8.65
C MET A 1 -13.07 1.63 -8.40
N SER A 2 -11.84 1.55 -8.88
CA SER A 2 -10.91 0.48 -8.54
C SER A 2 -9.94 1.08 -7.52
N TYR A 3 -9.60 0.33 -6.48
CA TYR A 3 -8.60 0.75 -5.51
C TYR A 3 -7.34 -0.09 -5.72
N VAL A 4 -6.18 0.48 -5.42
CA VAL A 4 -4.88 -0.18 -5.53
C VAL A 4 -4.15 -0.06 -4.20
N LEU A 5 -3.52 -1.15 -3.75
CA LEU A 5 -2.65 -1.15 -2.58
C LEU A 5 -1.33 -0.45 -2.90
N THR A 6 -0.85 0.36 -1.98
CA THR A 6 0.54 0.80 -2.00
C THR A 6 1.44 -0.34 -1.52
N LYS A 7 2.75 -0.26 -1.79
CA LYS A 7 3.73 -1.18 -1.19
C LYS A 7 3.66 -1.21 0.34
N LYS A 8 3.31 -0.08 0.95
CA LYS A 8 3.12 0.03 2.40
C LYS A 8 1.87 -0.72 2.84
N GLY A 9 0.77 -0.60 2.11
CA GLY A 9 -0.45 -1.37 2.36
C GLY A 9 -0.23 -2.87 2.22
N GLU A 10 0.46 -3.31 1.17
CA GLU A 10 0.83 -4.73 1.01
C GLU A 10 1.66 -5.24 2.20
N GLN A 11 2.66 -4.47 2.63
CA GLN A 11 3.47 -4.84 3.80
C GLN A 11 2.62 -4.91 5.07
N ARG A 12 1.71 -3.95 5.26
CA ARG A 12 0.81 -3.91 6.42
C ARG A 12 -0.13 -5.12 6.45
N ILE A 13 -0.64 -5.55 5.30
CA ILE A 13 -1.44 -6.77 5.18
C ILE A 13 -0.61 -8.00 5.56
N ARG A 14 0.62 -8.14 5.04
CA ARG A 14 1.52 -9.25 5.41
C ARG A 14 1.82 -9.30 6.91
N GLU A 15 2.12 -8.15 7.52
CA GLU A 15 2.35 -8.05 8.97
C GLU A 15 1.10 -8.38 9.78
N PHE A 16 -0.08 -8.01 9.29
CA PHE A 16 -1.36 -8.33 9.92
C PHE A 16 -1.66 -9.83 9.89
N ILE A 17 -1.49 -10.48 8.74
CA ILE A 17 -1.69 -11.94 8.61
C ILE A 17 -0.77 -12.68 9.57
N LYS A 18 0.52 -12.31 9.60
CA LYS A 18 1.49 -12.90 10.53
C LYS A 18 1.06 -12.74 12.00
N LYS A 19 0.53 -11.58 12.40
CA LYS A 19 -0.01 -11.38 13.76
C LYS A 19 -1.21 -12.28 14.04
N CYS A 20 -2.06 -12.54 13.05
CA CYS A 20 -3.18 -13.46 13.19
C CYS A 20 -2.68 -14.91 13.39
N GLU A 21 -1.67 -15.33 12.62
CA GLU A 21 -1.02 -16.63 12.77
C GLU A 21 -0.37 -16.77 14.17
N GLU A 22 0.43 -15.81 14.59
CA GLU A 22 1.09 -15.83 15.92
C GLU A 22 0.06 -15.88 17.06
N LYS A 23 -1.03 -15.10 16.96
CA LYS A 23 -2.11 -15.12 17.95
C LYS A 23 -2.84 -16.46 17.96
N ARG A 24 -3.05 -17.06 16.78
CA ARG A 24 -3.68 -18.37 16.65
C ARG A 24 -2.83 -19.46 17.31
N GLU A 25 -1.52 -19.48 17.04
CA GLU A 25 -0.58 -20.41 17.66
C GLU A 25 -0.61 -20.28 19.19
N LEU A 26 -0.56 -19.05 19.72
CA LEU A 26 -0.60 -18.81 21.15
C LEU A 26 -1.89 -19.33 21.81
N ILE A 27 -3.05 -19.16 21.16
CA ILE A 27 -4.33 -19.67 21.67
C ILE A 27 -4.31 -21.21 21.73
N LEU A 28 -3.78 -21.87 20.69
CA LEU A 28 -3.66 -23.32 20.62
C LEU A 28 -2.68 -23.87 21.67
N GLU A 29 -1.50 -23.23 21.82
CA GLU A 29 -0.50 -23.63 22.80
C GLU A 29 -1.03 -23.55 24.24
N ASN A 30 -1.89 -22.57 24.53
CA ASN A 30 -2.52 -22.43 25.84
C ASN A 30 -3.74 -23.35 26.05
N GLY A 31 -4.12 -24.16 25.06
CA GLY A 31 -5.26 -25.08 25.13
C GLY A 31 -6.61 -24.36 25.27
N ILE A 32 -6.69 -23.10 24.83
CA ILE A 32 -7.89 -22.26 24.93
C ILE A 32 -8.92 -22.64 23.85
N ASP A 33 -8.43 -23.11 22.70
CA ASP A 33 -9.25 -23.50 21.56
C ASP A 33 -8.71 -24.81 20.95
N THR A 34 -9.59 -25.58 20.32
CA THR A 34 -9.28 -26.80 19.56
C THR A 34 -9.94 -26.83 18.18
N ALA A 35 -10.79 -25.85 17.84
CA ALA A 35 -11.50 -25.79 16.57
C ALA A 35 -10.53 -25.46 15.43
N ASN A 36 -10.50 -26.24 14.35
CA ASN A 36 -9.62 -25.93 13.22
C ASN A 36 -10.25 -24.81 12.36
N VAL A 37 -9.86 -23.56 12.62
CA VAL A 37 -10.32 -22.38 11.88
C VAL A 37 -9.23 -21.97 10.89
N GLU A 38 -9.63 -21.73 9.64
CA GLU A 38 -8.73 -21.19 8.63
C GLU A 38 -8.46 -19.72 8.90
N ILE A 39 -7.19 -19.34 8.95
CA ILE A 39 -6.77 -17.96 9.18
C ILE A 39 -6.86 -17.17 7.88
N VAL A 40 -7.29 -15.91 8.00
CA VAL A 40 -7.37 -14.96 6.89
C VAL A 40 -6.08 -14.92 6.08
N ASN A 41 -6.21 -14.94 4.75
CA ASN A 41 -5.09 -14.76 3.83
C ASN A 41 -5.20 -13.43 3.06
N GLU A 42 -4.19 -13.14 2.25
CA GLU A 42 -4.13 -11.91 1.45
C GLU A 42 -5.27 -11.80 0.42
N GLY A 43 -5.68 -12.93 -0.16
CA GLY A 43 -6.81 -13.00 -1.09
C GLY A 43 -8.13 -12.60 -0.43
N ASP A 44 -8.38 -13.09 0.79
CA ASP A 44 -9.60 -12.73 1.55
C ASP A 44 -9.64 -11.23 1.84
N ILE A 45 -8.52 -10.67 2.30
CA ILE A 45 -8.41 -9.25 2.61
C ILE A 45 -8.60 -8.39 1.35
N ASN A 46 -8.01 -8.81 0.23
CA ASN A 46 -8.19 -8.11 -1.04
C ASN A 46 -9.65 -8.18 -1.51
N ILE A 47 -10.32 -9.32 -1.36
CA ILE A 47 -11.74 -9.44 -1.71
C ILE A 47 -12.58 -8.49 -0.86
N ASP A 48 -12.32 -8.43 0.45
CA ASP A 48 -13.06 -7.56 1.35
C ASP A 48 -12.77 -6.08 1.10
N LEU A 49 -11.52 -5.71 0.88
CA LEU A 49 -11.09 -4.35 0.58
C LEU A 49 -11.67 -3.84 -0.75
N PHE A 50 -11.74 -4.68 -1.78
CA PHE A 50 -12.07 -4.23 -3.13
C PHE A 50 -13.50 -4.51 -3.55
N PHE A 51 -14.18 -5.51 -2.97
CA PHE A 51 -15.49 -5.95 -3.43
C PHE A 51 -16.57 -5.94 -2.34
N ASN A 52 -16.30 -6.44 -1.14
CA ASN A 52 -17.36 -6.63 -0.14
C ASN A 52 -17.56 -5.41 0.76
N ASN A 53 -16.46 -4.76 1.15
CA ASN A 53 -16.43 -3.64 2.10
C ASN A 53 -15.60 -2.49 1.53
N SER A 54 -15.75 -2.25 0.22
CA SER A 54 -15.01 -1.20 -0.48
C SER A 54 -15.22 0.14 0.23
N PRO A 55 -14.14 0.85 0.58
CA PRO A 55 -14.25 2.14 1.24
C PRO A 55 -15.06 3.13 0.41
N SER A 56 -15.88 3.96 1.05
CA SER A 56 -16.59 5.03 0.38
C SER A 56 -15.65 6.24 0.22
N LYS A 57 -15.77 7.00 -0.88
CA LYS A 57 -14.95 8.15 -1.30
C LYS A 57 -13.88 8.65 -0.30
N GLY A 58 -12.75 7.94 -0.25
CA GLY A 58 -11.56 8.35 0.51
C GLY A 58 -11.58 8.04 2.01
N GLU A 59 -12.46 7.14 2.46
CA GLU A 59 -12.46 6.61 3.82
C GLU A 59 -11.41 5.51 4.01
N ASN A 60 -10.99 5.31 5.25
CA ASN A 60 -10.12 4.21 5.64
C ASN A 60 -10.89 2.89 5.57
N PHE A 61 -10.20 1.82 5.19
CA PHE A 61 -10.74 0.47 5.31
C PHE A 61 -10.56 -0.02 6.74
N GLN A 62 -11.63 -0.56 7.33
CA GLN A 62 -11.58 -1.17 8.66
C GLN A 62 -12.40 -2.46 8.66
N HIS A 63 -11.77 -3.57 9.03
CA HIS A 63 -12.45 -4.85 9.12
C HIS A 63 -11.87 -5.72 10.23
N ALA A 64 -12.73 -6.52 10.88
CA ALA A 64 -12.37 -7.44 11.94
C ALA A 64 -12.33 -8.86 11.39
N TYR A 65 -11.17 -9.51 11.42
CA TYR A 65 -11.01 -10.88 10.95
C TYR A 65 -10.98 -11.87 12.11
N PRO A 66 -11.73 -12.98 12.04
CA PRO A 66 -11.69 -14.00 13.08
C PRO A 66 -10.33 -14.70 13.08
N VAL A 67 -9.78 -14.88 14.27
CA VAL A 67 -8.63 -15.76 14.55
C VAL A 67 -9.12 -17.09 15.14
N THR A 68 -10.30 -17.06 15.79
CA THR A 68 -11.08 -18.22 16.25
C THR A 68 -12.57 -17.86 16.20
N ASP A 69 -13.46 -18.76 16.63
CA ASP A 69 -14.89 -18.48 16.84
C ASP A 69 -15.17 -17.46 17.97
N HIS A 70 -14.23 -17.24 18.89
CA HIS A 70 -14.38 -16.33 20.03
C HIS A 70 -13.45 -15.09 19.97
N PHE A 71 -12.50 -15.06 19.05
CA PHE A 71 -11.46 -14.01 18.99
C PHE A 71 -11.30 -13.47 17.57
N ALA A 72 -11.21 -12.14 17.45
CA ALA A 72 -10.92 -11.44 16.20
C ALA A 72 -9.70 -10.51 16.33
N GLN A 73 -9.20 -10.05 15.19
CA GLN A 73 -8.16 -9.06 15.06
C GLN A 73 -8.58 -8.00 14.03
N ASP A 74 -8.43 -6.73 14.38
CA ASP A 74 -8.85 -5.62 13.52
C ASP A 74 -7.71 -5.19 12.59
N LEU A 75 -8.02 -5.06 11.31
CA LEU A 75 -7.18 -4.43 10.31
C LEU A 75 -7.76 -3.06 9.96
N VAL A 76 -6.93 -2.03 10.08
CA VAL A 76 -7.22 -0.68 9.55
C VAL A 76 -6.16 -0.35 8.51
N LEU A 77 -6.59 -0.03 7.30
CA LEU A 77 -5.75 0.51 6.23
C LEU A 77 -6.13 1.97 6.00
N GLU A 78 -5.12 2.83 5.84
CA GLU A 78 -5.30 4.27 5.67
C GLU A 78 -5.37 4.65 4.17
N TYR A 79 -6.37 5.44 3.80
CA TYR A 79 -6.50 5.98 2.45
C TYR A 79 -5.33 6.94 2.12
N GLU A 80 -4.85 6.92 0.88
CA GLU A 80 -3.63 7.61 0.38
C GLU A 80 -2.30 7.13 0.97
N VAL A 81 -2.32 6.23 1.96
CA VAL A 81 -1.12 5.72 2.62
C VAL A 81 -0.92 4.23 2.32
N ASP A 82 -1.94 3.43 2.61
CA ASP A 82 -1.93 1.99 2.43
C ASP A 82 -2.65 1.59 1.13
N PHE A 83 -3.62 2.37 0.68
CA PHE A 83 -4.30 2.18 -0.61
C PHE A 83 -4.86 3.50 -1.14
N PHE A 84 -5.16 3.56 -2.43
CA PHE A 84 -5.70 4.76 -3.08
C PHE A 84 -6.61 4.39 -4.26
N ASP A 85 -7.36 5.37 -4.75
CA ASP A 85 -8.23 5.22 -5.92
C ASP A 85 -7.38 5.15 -7.21
N SER A 86 -7.54 4.12 -8.02
CA SER A 86 -6.79 3.91 -9.26
C SER A 86 -6.97 5.07 -10.25
N GLU A 87 -8.10 5.79 -10.20
CA GLU A 87 -8.30 6.99 -11.02
C GLU A 87 -7.29 8.10 -10.66
N LYS A 88 -6.79 8.12 -9.42
CA LYS A 88 -5.67 8.99 -9.01
C LYS A 88 -4.31 8.46 -9.51
N GLU A 89 -4.17 7.15 -9.75
CA GLU A 89 -2.95 6.58 -10.35
C GLU A 89 -2.72 7.08 -11.77
N GLU A 90 -3.77 7.05 -12.60
CA GLU A 90 -3.70 7.57 -13.96
C GLU A 90 -3.32 9.06 -13.97
N TYR A 91 -3.87 9.83 -13.03
CA TYR A 91 -3.53 11.24 -12.87
C TYR A 91 -2.08 11.44 -12.40
N ALA A 92 -1.60 10.64 -11.44
CA ALA A 92 -0.21 10.69 -10.98
C ALA A 92 0.79 10.29 -12.08
N ASN A 93 0.48 9.23 -12.84
CA ASN A 93 1.25 8.80 -14.00
C ASN A 93 1.22 9.85 -15.11
N SER A 94 0.10 10.54 -15.32
CA SER A 94 0.01 11.68 -16.23
C SER A 94 0.90 12.84 -15.77
N ILE A 95 0.97 13.15 -14.48
CA ILE A 95 1.86 14.19 -13.95
C ILE A 95 3.32 13.76 -14.15
N LEU A 96 3.68 12.52 -13.84
CA LEU A 96 5.02 11.99 -14.05
C LEU A 96 5.45 12.12 -15.51
N ASN A 97 4.59 11.73 -16.45
CA ASN A 97 4.88 11.85 -17.87
C ASN A 97 5.12 13.31 -18.28
N VAL A 98 4.29 14.24 -17.82
CA VAL A 98 4.48 15.69 -18.08
C VAL A 98 5.78 16.20 -17.46
N VAL A 99 6.12 15.76 -16.24
CA VAL A 99 7.39 16.13 -15.58
C VAL A 99 8.59 15.53 -16.32
N GLU A 100 8.52 14.27 -16.75
CA GLU A 100 9.57 13.63 -17.54
C GLU A 100 9.74 14.31 -18.90
N GLU A 101 8.66 14.63 -19.61
CA GLU A 101 8.66 15.42 -20.85
C GLU A 101 9.27 16.81 -20.62
N PHE A 102 8.84 17.54 -19.60
CA PHE A 102 9.40 18.84 -19.25
C PHE A 102 10.91 18.75 -18.96
N LEU A 103 11.35 17.74 -18.21
CA LEU A 103 12.77 17.51 -17.92
C LEU A 103 13.56 17.06 -19.16
N ASN A 104 12.93 16.45 -20.16
CA ASN A 104 13.54 16.07 -21.43
C ASN A 104 13.64 17.29 -22.38
N GLU A 105 12.60 18.11 -22.46
CA GLU A 105 12.59 19.35 -23.26
C GLU A 105 13.56 20.40 -22.71
N LYS A 106 13.68 20.51 -21.38
CA LYS A 106 14.55 21.47 -20.70
C LYS A 106 15.97 20.98 -20.49
N GLU A 107 16.53 20.26 -21.46
CA GLU A 107 17.76 19.45 -21.33
C GLU A 107 18.93 20.08 -20.56
N CYS A 108 19.06 21.41 -20.39
CA CYS A 108 20.10 22.04 -19.58
C CYS A 108 19.76 23.47 -19.06
N GLU A 109 18.62 23.75 -18.41
CA GLU A 109 18.40 25.07 -17.77
C GLU A 109 17.68 25.05 -16.41
N ILE A 110 17.95 24.05 -15.55
CA ILE A 110 17.48 24.12 -14.15
C ILE A 110 18.57 24.80 -13.30
N PRO A 111 18.27 25.90 -12.55
CA PRO A 111 19.27 26.73 -11.88
C PRO A 111 20.26 26.02 -10.93
N TRP A 112 19.98 24.79 -10.51
CA TRP A 112 20.88 23.97 -9.69
C TRP A 112 22.10 23.41 -10.46
N GLN A 113 22.19 23.64 -11.77
CA GLN A 113 23.31 23.27 -12.64
C GLN A 113 24.65 23.97 -12.32
N GLN A 114 24.68 24.93 -11.37
CA GLN A 114 25.94 25.57 -10.95
C GLN A 114 26.73 24.78 -9.89
N SER A 115 26.33 23.55 -9.56
CA SER A 115 27.07 22.70 -8.62
C SER A 115 27.59 21.43 -9.32
N ASP A 116 28.89 21.43 -9.62
CA ASP A 116 29.91 20.41 -10.03
C ASP A 116 29.55 18.90 -10.19
N GLY A 117 28.30 18.51 -10.35
CA GLY A 117 27.84 17.13 -10.47
C GLY A 117 27.10 16.89 -11.77
N ASP A 118 27.39 15.75 -12.42
CA ASP A 118 26.80 15.33 -13.69
C ASP A 118 25.26 15.42 -13.66
N CYS A 119 24.73 16.34 -14.47
CA CYS A 119 23.32 16.69 -14.55
C CYS A 119 22.43 15.47 -14.86
N LYS A 120 22.97 14.45 -15.55
CA LYS A 120 22.24 13.21 -15.86
C LYS A 120 21.96 12.39 -14.60
N VAL A 121 22.93 12.30 -13.69
CA VAL A 121 22.80 11.54 -12.43
C VAL A 121 21.74 12.17 -11.52
N LYS A 122 21.75 13.51 -11.38
CA LYS A 122 20.77 14.23 -10.56
C LYS A 122 19.34 14.14 -11.11
N LYS A 123 19.19 14.16 -12.44
CA LYS A 123 17.89 13.95 -13.10
C LYS A 123 17.34 12.55 -12.81
N GLN A 124 18.19 11.54 -12.93
CA GLN A 124 17.81 10.15 -12.68
C GLN A 124 17.45 9.92 -11.20
N GLU A 125 18.20 10.52 -10.28
CA GLU A 125 17.92 10.48 -8.83
C GLU A 125 16.60 11.19 -8.48
N LEU A 126 16.27 12.31 -9.14
CA LEU A 126 15.00 13.01 -8.95
C LEU A 126 13.81 12.17 -9.46
N ILE A 127 13.93 11.57 -10.64
CA ILE A 127 12.90 10.67 -11.19
C ILE A 127 12.71 9.45 -10.28
N GLU A 128 13.79 8.84 -9.80
CA GLU A 128 13.70 7.73 -8.85
C GLU A 128 13.08 8.14 -7.52
N ARG A 129 13.36 9.36 -7.03
CA ARG A 129 12.71 9.88 -5.83
C ARG A 129 11.23 10.09 -6.04
N LEU A 130 10.82 10.70 -7.15
CA LEU A 130 9.41 10.91 -7.48
C LEU A 130 8.66 9.59 -7.61
N ARG A 131 9.27 8.56 -8.22
CA ARG A 131 8.74 7.19 -8.29
C ARG A 131 8.68 6.45 -6.96
N LYS A 132 9.32 6.95 -5.90
CA LYS A 132 9.21 6.39 -4.53
C LYS A 132 8.09 7.04 -3.72
N PHE A 133 7.61 8.20 -4.13
CA PHE A 133 6.49 8.91 -3.50
C PHE A 133 5.12 8.52 -4.09
N LEU A 134 5.14 7.77 -5.19
CA LEU A 134 3.99 7.13 -5.83
C LEU A 134 4.10 5.63 -5.60
#